data_AF-A0A7J7P674-F1
#
_entry.id   AF-A0A7J7P674-F1
#
_cell.length_a   1.000
_cell.length_b   1.000
_cell.length_c   1.000
_cell.angle_alpha   90.00
_cell.angle_beta   90.00
_cell.angle_gamma   90.00
#
_symmetry.space_group_name_H-M   'P 1'
#
loop_
_entity.id
_entity.type
_entity.pdbx_description
1 polymer ?
#
loop_
_entity_poly.entity_id
_entity_poly.type
_entity_poly.pdbx_seq_one_letter_code
_entity_poly.pdbx_strand_id
1 'polypeptide(L)'
;MSSIGRSESTNNFFNGWLPITTGMYSFVTKYETALLEVYERESAEDFASEHRYRQVGHHQALLKDVVKIYTRTIFHKLQDQFDQIVRFAAIERHVEGNVRQLTVKSYSGHTKSFELDIDLEKLTGNCGCKLFEYVRPPCYHLLKVFSKYDIHKIPEAFIMTRWSIGANKISRSYDESQLEGDNL
;
A
#
# COMPACT_ATOMS: atom_id res chain seq x y z
N MET A 1 16.41 34.44 -4.79
CA MET A 1 17.04 33.19 -5.26
C MET A 1 16.10 32.05 -4.89
N SER A 2 15.40 31.49 -5.87
CA SER A 2 14.33 30.52 -5.64
C SER A 2 14.89 29.12 -5.40
N SER A 3 14.40 28.48 -4.33
CA SER A 3 14.71 27.12 -3.94
C SER A 3 14.02 26.12 -4.87
N ILE A 4 14.75 25.08 -5.28
CA ILE A 4 14.13 23.83 -5.74
C ILE A 4 14.71 22.71 -4.88
N GLY A 5 14.08 22.50 -3.72
CA GLY A 5 14.29 21.30 -2.92
C GLY A 5 13.71 20.10 -3.66
N ARG A 6 14.52 19.44 -4.49
CA ARG A 6 14.15 18.16 -5.12
C ARG A 6 14.36 17.06 -4.08
N SER A 7 13.35 16.22 -3.88
CA SER A 7 13.35 15.13 -2.90
C SER A 7 14.49 14.16 -3.18
N GLU A 8 15.22 13.76 -2.13
CA GLU A 8 16.34 12.81 -2.20
C GLU A 8 15.98 11.51 -2.94
N SER A 9 14.70 11.13 -2.97
CA SER A 9 14.17 9.99 -3.73
C SER A 9 14.41 10.10 -5.25
N THR A 10 14.28 11.29 -5.82
CA THR A 10 14.55 11.51 -7.25
C THR A 10 16.04 11.42 -7.55
N ASN A 11 16.89 11.92 -6.64
CA ASN A 11 18.33 11.83 -6.80
C ASN A 11 18.81 10.36 -6.76
N ASN A 12 18.26 9.55 -5.85
CA ASN A 12 18.66 8.15 -5.71
C ASN A 12 18.26 7.27 -6.91
N PHE A 13 17.16 7.60 -7.60
CA PHE A 13 16.74 6.90 -8.83
C PHE A 13 17.74 7.11 -9.98
N PHE A 14 18.31 8.31 -10.11
CA PHE A 14 19.20 8.67 -11.23
C PHE A 14 20.69 8.54 -10.92
N ASN A 15 21.09 8.49 -9.65
CA ASN A 15 22.51 8.45 -9.22
C ASN A 15 23.28 7.20 -9.70
N GLY A 16 22.59 6.12 -10.09
CA GLY A 16 23.23 4.94 -10.70
C GLY A 16 23.35 4.99 -12.22
N TRP A 17 22.64 5.89 -12.89
CA TRP A 17 22.35 5.78 -14.34
C TRP A 17 22.94 6.93 -15.18
N LEU A 18 23.22 8.08 -14.56
CA LEU A 18 23.59 9.29 -15.29
C LEU A 18 24.77 10.00 -14.62
N PRO A 19 25.96 10.01 -15.24
CA PRO A 19 26.96 11.03 -14.93
C PRO A 19 26.37 12.41 -15.24
N ILE A 20 26.76 13.41 -14.45
CA ILE A 20 26.32 14.82 -14.54
C ILE A 20 26.55 15.45 -15.94
N THR A 21 27.31 14.78 -16.80
CA THR A 21 27.67 15.21 -18.17
C THR A 21 26.85 14.54 -19.29
N THR A 22 25.77 13.82 -18.98
CA THR A 22 24.98 13.13 -20.00
C THR A 22 24.20 14.14 -20.86
N GLY A 23 24.54 14.25 -22.15
CA GLY A 23 23.81 15.10 -23.10
C GLY A 23 22.32 14.72 -23.21
N MET A 24 21.45 15.69 -23.45
CA MET A 24 19.98 15.52 -23.40
C MET A 24 19.47 14.31 -24.19
N TYR A 25 20.07 14.01 -25.34
CA TYR A 25 19.70 12.83 -26.14
C TYR A 25 19.93 11.52 -25.38
N SER A 26 21.12 11.33 -24.79
CA SER A 26 21.41 10.12 -24.00
C SER A 26 20.62 10.05 -22.70
N PHE A 27 20.20 11.20 -22.15
CA PHE A 27 19.26 11.23 -21.03
C PHE A 27 17.89 10.69 -21.46
N VAL A 28 17.33 11.19 -22.56
CA VAL A 28 16.01 10.77 -23.07
C VAL A 28 16.01 9.27 -23.36
N THR A 29 17.01 8.75 -24.08
CA THR A 29 17.08 7.31 -24.39
C THR A 29 17.19 6.44 -23.13
N LYS A 30 18.00 6.85 -22.14
CA LYS A 30 18.12 6.12 -20.87
C LYS A 30 16.84 6.20 -20.03
N TYR A 31 16.15 7.34 -20.08
CA TYR A 31 14.87 7.52 -19.40
C TYR A 31 13.78 6.64 -20.02
N GLU A 32 13.68 6.60 -21.36
CA GLU A 32 12.76 5.70 -22.08
C GLU A 32 13.05 4.23 -21.77
N THR A 33 14.32 3.84 -21.73
CA THR A 33 14.72 2.48 -21.34
C THR A 33 14.31 2.16 -19.91
N ALA A 34 14.56 3.07 -18.97
CA ALA A 34 14.15 2.90 -17.57
C ALA A 34 12.61 2.82 -17.41
N LEU A 35 11.85 3.58 -18.21
CA LEU A 35 10.40 3.49 -18.24
C LEU A 35 9.91 2.14 -18.76
N LEU A 36 10.51 1.64 -19.85
CA LEU A 36 10.19 0.32 -20.40
C LEU A 36 10.49 -0.79 -19.38
N GLU A 37 11.64 -0.74 -18.70
CA GLU A 37 11.98 -1.72 -17.65
C GLU A 37 11.00 -1.69 -16.47
N VAL A 38 10.56 -0.49 -16.06
CA VAL A 38 9.52 -0.35 -15.02
C VAL A 38 8.20 -0.95 -15.51
N TYR A 39 7.81 -0.64 -16.74
CA TYR A 39 6.58 -1.14 -17.35
C TYR A 39 6.57 -2.67 -17.48
N GLU A 40 7.64 -3.27 -17.99
CA GLU A 40 7.76 -4.73 -18.11
C GLU A 40 7.69 -5.41 -16.74
N ARG A 41 8.32 -4.82 -15.73
CA ARG A 41 8.28 -5.33 -14.35
C ARG A 41 6.88 -5.26 -13.77
N GLU A 42 6.17 -4.14 -13.94
CA GLU A 42 4.77 -4.00 -13.52
C GLU A 42 3.86 -4.98 -14.25
N SER A 43 4.04 -5.14 -15.57
CA SER A 43 3.27 -6.09 -16.38
C SER A 43 3.51 -7.54 -15.96
N ALA A 44 4.76 -7.91 -15.63
CA ALA A 44 5.09 -9.24 -15.14
C ALA A 44 4.50 -9.51 -13.74
N GLU A 45 4.52 -8.49 -12.86
CA GLU A 45 3.91 -8.54 -11.53
C GLU A 45 2.39 -8.66 -11.61
N ASP A 46 1.74 -7.92 -12.52
CA ASP A 46 0.30 -8.01 -12.80
C ASP A 46 -0.07 -9.41 -13.31
N PHE A 47 0.65 -9.91 -14.32
CA PHE A 47 0.45 -11.25 -14.86
C PHE A 47 0.61 -12.33 -13.78
N ALA A 48 1.66 -12.26 -12.97
CA ALA A 48 1.87 -13.20 -11.86
C ALA A 48 0.79 -13.09 -10.78
N SER A 49 0.29 -11.88 -10.49
CA SER A 49 -0.77 -11.63 -9.51
C SER A 49 -2.12 -12.19 -9.95
N GLU A 50 -2.41 -12.14 -11.25
CA GLU A 50 -3.61 -12.68 -11.88
C GLU A 50 -3.55 -14.22 -12.04
N HIS A 51 -2.37 -14.78 -12.33
CA HIS A 51 -2.24 -16.19 -12.78
C HIS A 51 -1.57 -17.14 -11.78
N ARG A 52 -1.01 -16.67 -10.65
CA ARG A 52 -0.42 -17.54 -9.62
C ARG A 52 -1.24 -17.54 -8.34
N TYR A 53 -1.67 -18.72 -7.93
CA TYR A 53 -2.44 -18.92 -6.70
C TYR A 53 -1.61 -18.55 -5.47
N ARG A 54 -2.15 -17.70 -4.60
CA ARG A 54 -1.55 -17.30 -3.32
C ARG A 54 -2.17 -18.13 -2.20
N GLN A 55 -1.35 -18.89 -1.47
CA GLN A 55 -1.83 -19.69 -0.34
C GLN A 55 -2.14 -18.77 0.85
N VAL A 56 -3.40 -18.76 1.28
CA VAL A 56 -3.86 -18.08 2.50
C VAL A 56 -4.24 -19.15 3.50
N GLY A 57 -3.74 -19.05 4.73
CA GLY A 57 -4.09 -19.98 5.79
C GLY A 57 -5.60 -19.99 6.05
N HIS A 58 -6.18 -21.16 6.34
CA HIS A 58 -7.62 -21.33 6.54
C HIS A 58 -8.22 -20.34 7.56
N HIS A 59 -7.43 -19.98 8.59
CA HIS A 59 -7.78 -19.08 9.69
C HIS A 59 -7.48 -17.59 9.43
N GLN A 60 -7.02 -17.22 8.23
CA GLN A 60 -6.71 -15.84 7.87
C GLN A 60 -7.85 -15.23 7.02
N ALA A 61 -9.08 -15.21 7.57
CA ALA A 61 -10.27 -14.75 6.86
C ALA A 61 -10.08 -13.35 6.24
N LEU A 62 -9.46 -12.44 6.99
CA LEU A 62 -9.14 -11.08 6.54
C LEU A 62 -8.25 -11.07 5.30
N LEU A 63 -7.30 -12.01 5.17
CA LEU A 63 -6.39 -12.08 4.03
C LEU A 63 -7.02 -12.74 2.78
N LYS A 64 -8.10 -13.53 2.94
CA LYS A 64 -8.75 -14.23 1.82
C LYS A 64 -9.34 -13.26 0.80
N ASP A 65 -10.01 -12.21 1.27
CA ASP A 65 -10.59 -11.20 0.38
C ASP A 65 -9.51 -10.30 -0.23
N VAL A 66 -8.40 -10.11 0.50
CA VAL A 66 -7.35 -9.18 0.11
C VAL A 66 -6.46 -9.71 -1.02
N VAL A 67 -6.28 -11.04 -1.12
CA VAL A 67 -5.59 -11.66 -2.27
C VAL A 67 -6.20 -11.22 -3.60
N LYS A 68 -7.52 -11.01 -3.63
CA LYS A 68 -8.25 -10.61 -4.84
C LYS A 68 -8.16 -9.11 -5.12
N ILE A 69 -7.85 -8.32 -4.09
CA ILE A 69 -7.83 -6.86 -4.16
C ILE A 69 -6.43 -6.38 -4.52
N TYR A 70 -5.39 -6.83 -3.84
CA TYR A 70 -4.03 -6.30 -3.97
C TYR A 70 -3.13 -7.12 -4.91
N THR A 71 -2.17 -6.43 -5.54
CA THR A 71 -1.05 -7.07 -6.24
C THR A 71 -0.25 -7.98 -5.30
N ARG A 72 0.50 -8.93 -5.87
CA ARG A 72 1.25 -9.92 -5.10
C ARG A 72 2.22 -9.28 -4.11
N THR A 73 3.00 -8.29 -4.53
CA THR A 73 3.92 -7.55 -3.65
C THR A 73 3.20 -6.92 -2.45
N ILE A 74 2.07 -6.26 -2.66
CA ILE A 74 1.33 -5.57 -1.59
C ILE A 74 0.65 -6.58 -0.67
N PHE A 75 0.13 -7.68 -1.22
CA PHE A 75 -0.38 -8.79 -0.43
C PHE A 75 0.67 -9.36 0.53
N HIS A 76 1.91 -9.59 0.08
CA HIS A 76 2.96 -10.09 0.96
C HIS A 76 3.32 -9.10 2.06
N LYS A 77 3.41 -7.79 1.76
CA LYS A 77 3.60 -6.76 2.79
C LYS A 77 2.50 -6.80 3.84
N LEU A 78 1.24 -6.97 3.42
CA LEU A 78 0.13 -7.09 4.35
C LEU A 78 0.19 -8.38 5.16
N GLN A 79 0.57 -9.50 4.54
CA GLN A 79 0.77 -10.77 5.22
C GLN A 79 1.82 -10.65 6.32
N ASP A 80 2.96 -9.99 6.04
CA ASP A 80 3.99 -9.71 7.03
C ASP A 80 3.44 -8.89 8.21
N GLN A 81 2.60 -7.87 7.94
CA GLN A 81 1.93 -7.10 9.00
C GLN A 81 0.97 -7.99 9.81
N PHE A 82 0.21 -8.85 9.13
CA PHE A 82 -0.77 -9.73 9.77
C PHE A 82 -0.10 -10.73 10.72
N ASP A 83 1.04 -11.30 10.33
CA ASP A 83 1.79 -12.25 11.16
C ASP A 83 2.34 -11.61 12.45
N GLN A 84 2.49 -10.27 12.49
CA GLN A 84 2.93 -9.57 13.70
C GLN A 84 1.82 -9.41 14.74
N ILE A 85 0.52 -9.47 14.38
CA ILE A 85 -0.57 -9.05 15.29
C ILE A 85 -0.62 -9.86 16.59
N VAL A 86 -0.16 -11.12 16.55
CA VAL A 86 -0.12 -12.01 17.72
C VAL A 86 0.78 -11.49 18.84
N ARG A 87 1.72 -10.59 18.51
CA ARG A 87 2.68 -10.00 19.45
C ARG A 87 2.11 -8.80 20.21
N PHE A 88 0.90 -8.35 19.88
CA PHE A 88 0.32 -7.12 20.41
C PHE A 88 -1.00 -7.36 21.13
N ALA A 89 -1.28 -6.52 22.12
CA ALA A 89 -2.57 -6.35 22.77
C ALA A 89 -3.21 -5.03 22.32
N ALA A 90 -4.52 -5.04 22.09
CA ALA A 90 -5.32 -3.83 21.86
C ALA A 90 -6.21 -3.54 23.08
N ILE A 91 -5.85 -2.51 23.83
CA ILE A 91 -6.51 -2.11 25.08
C ILE A 91 -7.44 -0.94 24.78
N GLU A 92 -8.71 -1.08 25.14
CA GLU A 92 -9.68 0.00 24.99
C GLU A 92 -9.46 1.06 26.08
N ARG A 93 -9.48 2.33 25.68
CA ARG A 93 -9.24 3.47 26.56
C ARG A 93 -10.50 4.32 26.74
N HIS A 94 -11.24 4.51 25.66
CA HIS A 94 -12.46 5.31 25.66
C HIS A 94 -13.46 4.78 24.63
N VAL A 95 -14.74 4.94 24.94
CA VAL A 95 -15.87 4.50 24.14
C VAL A 95 -16.87 5.64 24.04
N GLU A 96 -17.20 6.02 22.81
CA GLU A 96 -18.21 7.06 22.55
C GLU A 96 -19.08 6.62 21.37
N GLY A 97 -20.29 6.16 21.65
CA GLY A 97 -21.18 5.60 20.64
C GLY A 97 -20.51 4.45 19.89
N ASN A 98 -20.23 4.63 18.59
CA ASN A 98 -19.55 3.67 17.72
C ASN A 98 -18.03 3.89 17.61
N VAL A 99 -17.53 4.99 18.16
CA VAL A 99 -16.10 5.31 18.18
C VAL A 99 -15.44 4.56 19.34
N ARG A 100 -14.28 3.96 19.06
CA ARG A 100 -13.41 3.29 20.04
C ARG A 100 -12.04 3.92 19.95
N GLN A 101 -11.52 4.37 21.09
CA GLN A 101 -10.12 4.77 21.22
C GLN A 101 -9.36 3.66 21.94
N LEU A 102 -8.24 3.23 21.37
CA LEU A 102 -7.44 2.12 21.82
C LEU A 102 -5.97 2.50 21.93
N THR A 103 -5.29 1.80 22.82
CA THR A 103 -3.83 1.72 22.86
C THR A 103 -3.41 0.33 22.44
N VAL A 104 -2.61 0.23 21.38
CA VAL A 104 -2.00 -1.03 20.95
C VAL A 104 -0.55 -1.09 21.45
N LYS A 105 -0.20 -2.17 22.16
CA LYS A 105 1.13 -2.34 22.77
C LYS A 105 1.64 -3.77 22.62
N SER A 106 2.96 -3.96 22.51
CA SER A 106 3.56 -5.30 22.47
C SER A 106 3.46 -5.98 23.83
N TYR A 107 3.31 -7.31 23.81
CA TYR A 107 3.43 -8.14 25.01
C TYR A 107 4.86 -8.16 25.58
N SER A 108 5.89 -7.95 24.75
CA SER A 108 7.27 -7.96 25.19
C SER A 108 7.68 -6.73 26.00
N GLY A 109 6.83 -5.69 26.09
CA GLY A 109 7.11 -4.46 26.84
C GLY A 109 8.21 -3.56 26.26
N HIS A 110 9.02 -4.04 25.31
CA HIS A 110 10.14 -3.31 24.71
C HIS A 110 9.73 -2.35 23.57
N THR A 111 8.49 -2.40 23.07
CA THR A 111 8.06 -1.56 21.96
C THR A 111 7.22 -0.38 22.43
N LYS A 112 7.33 0.73 21.70
CA LYS A 112 6.43 1.89 21.83
C LYS A 112 4.97 1.44 21.67
N SER A 113 4.08 2.03 22.46
CA SER A 113 2.64 1.87 22.28
C SER A 113 2.11 2.91 21.31
N PHE A 114 1.03 2.58 20.61
CA PHE A 114 0.42 3.45 19.62
C PHE A 114 -1.05 3.64 19.94
N GLU A 115 -1.48 4.90 19.86
CA GLU A 115 -2.89 5.27 19.95
C GLU A 115 -3.58 5.04 18.60
N LEU A 116 -4.84 4.64 18.66
CA LEU A 116 -5.65 4.30 17.52
C LEU A 116 -7.11 4.65 17.82
N ASP A 117 -7.79 5.25 16.86
CA ASP A 117 -9.24 5.44 16.87
C ASP A 117 -9.88 4.68 15.70
N ILE A 118 -11.06 4.12 15.95
CA ILE A 118 -11.88 3.44 14.94
C ILE A 118 -13.35 3.71 15.21
N ASP A 119 -14.08 4.08 14.16
CA ASP A 119 -15.53 4.07 14.11
C ASP A 119 -15.96 2.68 13.60
N LEU A 120 -16.61 1.89 14.45
CA LEU A 120 -17.01 0.52 14.12
C LEU A 120 -18.22 0.44 13.19
N GLU A 121 -19.00 1.51 13.07
CA GLU A 121 -20.14 1.57 12.15
C GLU A 121 -19.68 1.94 10.75
N LYS A 122 -18.86 3.00 10.64
CA LYS A 122 -18.32 3.46 9.35
C LYS A 122 -17.11 2.65 8.90
N LEU A 123 -16.53 1.86 9.79
CA LEU A 123 -15.29 1.12 9.59
C LEU A 123 -14.14 2.03 9.09
N THR A 124 -14.07 3.23 9.64
CA THR A 124 -13.03 4.24 9.38
C THR A 124 -12.21 4.48 10.63
N GLY A 125 -10.96 4.86 10.50
CA GLY A 125 -10.13 5.16 11.67
C GLY A 125 -8.72 5.52 11.29
N ASN A 126 -7.90 5.80 12.30
CA ASN A 126 -6.49 6.07 12.09
C ASN A 126 -5.62 5.48 13.20
N CYS A 127 -4.36 5.25 12.88
CA CYS A 127 -3.36 4.79 13.84
C CYS A 127 -2.22 5.79 13.94
N GLY A 128 -1.82 6.12 15.17
CA GLY A 128 -0.71 7.03 15.46
C GLY A 128 0.65 6.57 14.92
N CYS A 129 0.80 5.32 14.48
CA CYS A 129 2.03 4.87 13.80
C CYS A 129 2.22 5.44 12.40
N LYS A 130 1.13 5.96 11.79
CA LYS A 130 1.11 6.56 10.45
C LYS A 130 1.59 5.68 9.29
N LEU A 131 1.79 4.39 9.53
CA LEU A 131 2.32 3.46 8.53
C LEU A 131 1.35 3.25 7.35
N PHE A 132 0.05 3.35 7.58
CA PHE A 132 -0.94 3.28 6.48
C PHE A 132 -0.80 4.49 5.55
N GLU A 133 -0.51 5.67 6.09
CA GLU A 133 -0.32 6.90 5.32
C GLU A 133 0.97 6.86 4.48
N TYR A 134 2.03 6.23 4.98
CA TYR A 134 3.33 6.14 4.28
C TYR A 134 3.47 4.91 3.38
N VAL A 135 3.17 3.71 3.89
CA VAL A 135 3.48 2.43 3.24
C VAL A 135 2.25 1.84 2.56
N ARG A 136 1.04 2.26 2.96
CA ARG A 136 -0.29 1.98 2.36
C ARG A 136 -1.05 0.72 2.73
N PRO A 137 -0.50 -0.45 3.11
CA PRO A 137 -1.32 -1.50 3.70
C PRO A 137 -1.63 -1.15 5.17
N PRO A 138 -2.77 -1.61 5.73
CA PRO A 138 -3.04 -1.51 7.16
C PRO A 138 -1.86 -2.02 7.99
N CYS A 139 -1.45 -1.23 8.97
CA CYS A 139 -0.41 -1.63 9.90
C CYS A 139 -0.88 -2.75 10.81
N TYR A 140 0.06 -3.49 11.40
CA TYR A 140 -0.28 -4.53 12.38
C TYR A 140 -1.11 -4.01 13.58
N HIS A 141 -1.03 -2.72 13.91
CA HIS A 141 -1.90 -2.11 14.93
C HIS A 141 -3.37 -2.09 14.51
N LEU A 142 -3.66 -1.62 13.29
CA LEU A 142 -5.02 -1.63 12.72
C LEU A 142 -5.52 -3.06 12.56
N LEU A 143 -4.68 -3.97 12.03
CA LEU A 143 -5.04 -5.38 11.88
C LEU A 143 -5.33 -6.05 13.23
N LYS A 144 -4.59 -5.70 14.30
CA LYS A 144 -4.88 -6.20 15.64
C LYS A 144 -6.24 -5.73 16.15
N VAL A 145 -6.63 -4.50 15.83
CA VAL A 145 -7.94 -3.95 16.19
C VAL A 145 -9.06 -4.61 15.39
N PHE A 146 -8.86 -4.84 14.08
CA PHE A 146 -9.80 -5.63 13.28
C PHE A 146 -10.00 -7.02 13.85
N SER A 147 -8.92 -7.69 14.25
CA SER A 147 -8.99 -8.99 14.91
C SER A 147 -9.69 -8.94 16.27
N LYS A 148 -9.66 -7.82 17.00
CA LYS A 148 -10.33 -7.68 18.31
C LYS A 148 -11.85 -7.53 18.16
N TYR A 149 -12.30 -6.85 17.12
CA TYR A 149 -13.71 -6.58 16.87
C TYR A 149 -14.31 -7.50 15.79
N ASP A 150 -13.67 -8.66 15.55
CA ASP A 150 -14.12 -9.68 14.59
C ASP A 150 -14.41 -9.13 13.18
N ILE A 151 -13.64 -8.13 12.77
CA ILE A 151 -13.70 -7.58 11.42
C ILE A 151 -12.91 -8.51 10.50
N HIS A 152 -13.63 -9.34 9.75
CA HIS A 152 -13.05 -10.39 8.90
C HIS A 152 -12.79 -9.96 7.44
N LYS A 153 -13.05 -8.70 7.10
CA LYS A 153 -12.77 -8.12 5.78
C LYS A 153 -12.06 -6.79 5.96
N ILE A 154 -11.11 -6.47 5.09
CA ILE A 154 -10.53 -5.12 5.10
C ILE A 154 -11.60 -4.12 4.68
N PRO A 155 -11.91 -3.12 5.53
CA PRO A 155 -12.87 -2.09 5.15
C PRO A 155 -12.37 -1.25 3.98
N GLU A 156 -13.29 -0.76 3.15
CA GLU A 156 -12.96 0.01 1.94
C GLU A 156 -12.12 1.25 2.23
N ALA A 157 -12.33 1.91 3.37
CA ALA A 157 -11.54 3.06 3.82
C ALA A 157 -10.03 2.74 3.99
N PHE A 158 -9.69 1.46 4.10
CA PHE A 158 -8.32 0.96 4.23
C PHE A 158 -7.83 0.25 2.96
N ILE A 159 -8.57 0.38 1.85
CA ILE A 159 -8.19 -0.09 0.52
C ILE A 159 -7.68 1.09 -0.32
N MET A 160 -6.56 0.90 -1.00
CA MET A 160 -6.02 1.91 -1.92
C MET A 160 -6.05 1.43 -3.37
N THR A 161 -6.81 2.15 -4.21
CA THR A 161 -7.01 1.84 -5.64
C THR A 161 -5.72 1.79 -6.44
N ARG A 162 -4.70 2.60 -6.11
CA ARG A 162 -3.39 2.57 -6.81
C ARG A 162 -2.71 1.19 -6.72
N TRP A 163 -2.96 0.46 -5.65
CA TRP A 163 -2.27 -0.80 -5.35
C TRP A 163 -3.14 -2.03 -5.60
N SER A 164 -4.38 -1.82 -6.08
CA SER A 164 -5.26 -2.90 -6.44
C SER A 164 -4.87 -3.51 -7.78
N ILE A 165 -5.17 -4.79 -7.96
CA ILE A 165 -4.99 -5.48 -9.25
C ILE A 165 -5.73 -4.67 -10.33
N GLY A 166 -5.06 -4.37 -11.44
CA GLY A 166 -5.65 -3.60 -12.52
C GLY A 166 -5.68 -2.08 -12.32
N ALA A 167 -5.02 -1.52 -11.30
CA ALA A 167 -4.87 -0.07 -11.14
C ALA A 167 -4.30 0.60 -12.41
N ASN A 168 -3.35 -0.07 -13.08
CA ASN A 168 -2.74 0.36 -14.34
C ASN A 168 -3.67 0.24 -15.57
N LYS A 169 -4.81 -0.46 -15.46
CA LYS A 169 -5.82 -0.53 -16.54
C LYS A 169 -6.68 0.74 -16.57
N ILE A 170 -6.92 1.37 -15.42
CA ILE A 170 -7.68 2.63 -15.33
C ILE A 170 -6.93 3.80 -15.99
N SER A 171 -5.59 3.82 -15.92
CA SER A 171 -4.80 4.83 -16.63
C SER A 171 -4.78 4.62 -18.14
N ARG A 172 -4.90 3.37 -18.62
CA ARG A 172 -4.89 3.06 -20.07
C ARG A 172 -6.17 3.50 -20.80
N SER A 173 -7.34 3.46 -20.15
CA SER A 173 -8.60 3.90 -20.79
C SER A 173 -8.65 5.41 -21.05
N TYR A 174 -7.88 6.20 -20.28
CA TYR A 174 -7.76 7.65 -20.50
C TYR A 174 -6.85 7.99 -21.69
N ASP A 175 -5.82 7.19 -21.97
CA ASP A 175 -4.95 7.40 -23.13
C ASP A 175 -5.61 6.92 -24.44
N GLU A 176 -6.35 5.81 -24.40
CA GLU A 176 -6.99 5.23 -25.60
C GLU A 176 -8.14 6.12 -26.12
N SER A 177 -8.87 6.80 -25.21
CA SER A 177 -9.93 7.75 -25.56
C SER A 177 -9.44 9.12 -26.08
N GLN A 178 -8.12 9.38 -26.05
CA GLN A 178 -7.50 10.60 -26.62
C GLN A 178 -6.86 10.35 -28.00
N LEU A 179 -6.72 9.10 -28.44
CA LEU A 179 -6.09 8.74 -29.73
C LEU A 179 -7.11 8.45 -30.85
N GLU A 180 -8.39 8.26 -30.53
CA GLU A 180 -9.47 8.07 -31.52
C GLU A 180 -10.11 9.39 -32.00
N GLY A 181 -9.64 10.55 -31.51
CA GLY A 181 -10.23 11.86 -31.80
C GLY A 181 -9.64 12.65 -32.98
N ASP A 182 -8.45 12.30 -33.46
CA ASP A 182 -7.70 13.13 -34.43
C ASP A 182 -7.53 12.47 -35.81
N ASN A 183 -8.61 11.89 -36.35
CA ASN A 183 -8.69 11.52 -37.77
C ASN A 183 -10.05 11.91 -38.36
N LEU A 184 -10.23 13.21 -38.62
CA LEU A 184 -11.18 13.76 -39.59
C LEU A 184 -10.56 14.99 -40.28
#